data_AF-A0A1H7NVL8-F1
#
_entry.id   AF-A0A1H7NVL8-F1
#
_cell.length_a   1.000
_cell.length_b   1.000
_cell.length_c   1.000
_cell.angle_alpha   90.00
_cell.angle_beta   90.00
_cell.angle_gamma   90.00
#
_symmetry.space_group_name_H-M   'P 1'
#
loop_
_entity.id
_entity.type
_entity.pdbx_description
1 polymer ?
#
loop_
_entity_poly.entity_id
_entity_poly.type
_entity_poly.pdbx_seq_one_letter_code
_entity_poly.pdbx_strand_id
1 'polypeptide(L)'
;MSQSIRPLPVSGPASPAAEAAHRDRDLRRLLSSWLAASARLISAQAHGGADEQELLDAVVAIEEALRRRHPDDFRVIETGLHLLLLQAEHTGDPLTRAADCLTCRRLGDGPPVTVAQLLQAELPR
;
A
#
# COMPACT_ATOMS: atom_id res chain seq x y z
N MET A 1 -27.21 29.26 -37.71
CA MET A 1 -26.08 28.35 -37.49
C MET A 1 -26.40 27.51 -36.26
N SER A 2 -26.89 26.28 -36.44
CA SER A 2 -27.32 25.42 -35.33
C SER A 2 -26.14 24.55 -34.88
N GLN A 3 -25.65 24.79 -33.66
CA GLN A 3 -24.68 23.92 -33.01
C GLN A 3 -25.42 22.69 -32.49
N SER A 4 -25.12 21.53 -33.09
CA SER A 4 -25.59 20.23 -32.64
C SER A 4 -24.85 19.85 -31.36
N ILE A 5 -25.55 19.88 -30.23
CA ILE A 5 -25.07 19.32 -28.96
C ILE A 5 -25.14 17.81 -29.12
N ARG A 6 -23.99 17.15 -29.34
CA ARG A 6 -23.91 15.68 -29.24
C ARG A 6 -24.10 15.29 -27.77
N PRO A 7 -25.11 14.47 -27.44
CA PRO A 7 -25.22 13.93 -26.09
C PRO A 7 -24.03 13.01 -25.81
N LEU A 8 -23.40 13.20 -24.65
CA LEU A 8 -22.43 12.23 -24.13
C LEU A 8 -23.14 10.89 -23.92
N PRO A 9 -22.50 9.75 -24.28
CA PRO A 9 -23.10 8.45 -24.02
C PRO A 9 -23.29 8.32 -22.51
N VAL A 10 -24.54 8.13 -22.10
CA VAL A 10 -24.89 7.78 -20.73
C VAL A 10 -24.19 6.46 -20.44
N SER A 11 -23.19 6.48 -19.56
CA SER A 11 -22.56 5.28 -19.04
C SER A 11 -23.66 4.40 -18.44
N GLY A 12 -23.97 3.29 -19.11
CA GLY A 12 -24.82 2.25 -18.55
C GLY A 12 -24.21 1.70 -17.25
N PRO A 13 -24.99 0.97 -16.42
CA PRO A 13 -24.46 0.37 -15.20
C PRO A 13 -23.21 -0.43 -15.52
N ALA A 14 -22.14 -0.23 -14.73
CA ALA A 14 -20.88 -0.92 -14.93
C ALA A 14 -21.12 -2.43 -14.87
N SER A 15 -20.58 -3.17 -15.84
CA SER A 15 -20.64 -4.63 -15.80
C SER A 15 -19.94 -5.14 -14.52
N PRO A 16 -20.43 -6.19 -13.86
CA PRO A 16 -19.79 -6.79 -12.69
C PRO A 16 -18.29 -7.09 -12.89
N ALA A 17 -17.90 -7.46 -14.11
CA ALA A 17 -16.50 -7.69 -14.46
C ALA A 17 -15.64 -6.40 -14.44
N ALA A 18 -16.22 -5.26 -14.84
CA ALA A 18 -15.54 -3.97 -14.82
C ALA A 18 -15.37 -3.46 -13.38
N GLU A 19 -16.36 -3.68 -12.51
CA GLU A 19 -16.29 -3.36 -11.09
C GLU A 19 -15.24 -4.21 -10.36
N ALA A 20 -15.19 -5.52 -10.66
CA ALA A 20 -14.17 -6.41 -10.12
C ALA A 20 -12.75 -5.97 -10.53
N ALA A 21 -12.54 -5.66 -11.81
CA ALA A 21 -11.26 -5.14 -12.30
C ALA A 21 -10.88 -3.78 -11.69
N HIS A 22 -11.87 -2.93 -11.40
CA HIS A 22 -11.62 -1.67 -10.70
C HIS A 22 -11.19 -1.90 -9.24
N ARG A 23 -11.87 -2.81 -8.54
CA ARG A 23 -11.51 -3.18 -7.16
C ARG A 23 -10.12 -3.79 -7.07
N ASP A 24 -9.75 -4.69 -7.97
CA ASP A 24 -8.41 -5.28 -8.02
C ASP A 24 -7.32 -4.21 -8.21
N ARG A 25 -7.52 -3.29 -9.17
CA ARG A 25 -6.59 -2.16 -9.39
C ARG A 25 -6.48 -1.25 -8.16
N ASP A 26 -7.60 -0.97 -7.50
CA ASP A 26 -7.60 -0.17 -6.28
C ASP A 26 -6.83 -0.87 -5.14
N LEU A 27 -7.05 -2.17 -4.94
CA LEU A 27 -6.31 -2.97 -3.95
C LEU A 27 -4.81 -2.92 -4.22
N ARG A 28 -4.36 -3.22 -5.44
CA ARG A 28 -2.93 -3.19 -5.79
C ARG A 28 -2.32 -1.81 -5.57
N ARG A 29 -3.04 -0.74 -5.93
CA ARG A 29 -2.57 0.64 -5.72
C ARG A 29 -2.41 0.95 -4.24
N LEU A 30 -3.38 0.56 -3.41
CA LEU A 30 -3.31 0.75 -1.97
C LEU A 30 -2.16 -0.04 -1.36
N LEU A 31 -2.02 -1.33 -1.70
CA LEU A 31 -0.94 -2.18 -1.21
C LEU A 31 0.45 -1.64 -1.59
N SER A 32 0.61 -1.19 -2.83
CA SER A 32 1.87 -0.59 -3.30
C SER A 32 2.19 0.71 -2.59
N SER A 33 1.20 1.58 -2.41
CA SER A 33 1.36 2.87 -1.70
C SER A 33 1.68 2.64 -0.23
N TRP A 34 0.98 1.68 0.39
CA TRP A 34 1.18 1.27 1.77
C TRP A 34 2.61 0.77 1.98
N LEU A 35 3.11 -0.14 1.13
CA LEU A 35 4.48 -0.63 1.20
C LEU A 35 5.53 0.48 1.09
N ALA A 36 5.35 1.39 0.12
CA ALA A 36 6.28 2.49 -0.09
C ALA A 36 6.31 3.47 1.11
N ALA A 37 5.13 3.81 1.65
CA ALA A 37 5.02 4.69 2.81
C ALA A 37 5.62 4.03 4.07
N SER A 38 5.29 2.77 4.33
CA SER A 38 5.82 2.00 5.46
C SER A 38 7.32 1.84 5.40
N ALA A 39 7.91 1.55 4.23
CA ALA A 39 9.36 1.45 4.08
C ALA A 39 10.07 2.77 4.40
N ARG A 40 9.49 3.90 3.98
CA ARG A 40 10.01 5.24 4.32
C ARG A 40 9.87 5.54 5.80
N LEU A 41 8.72 5.23 6.41
CA LEU A 41 8.48 5.43 7.84
C LEU A 41 9.51 4.66 8.67
N ILE A 42 9.69 3.38 8.36
CA ILE A 42 10.68 2.51 9.00
C ILE A 42 12.09 3.11 8.89
N SER A 43 12.48 3.57 7.70
CA SER A 43 13.79 4.20 7.50
C SER A 43 13.92 5.51 8.29
N ALA A 44 12.86 6.31 8.37
CA ALA A 44 12.83 7.55 9.13
C ALA A 44 12.96 7.30 10.64
N GLN A 45 12.25 6.29 11.16
CA GLN A 45 12.34 5.88 12.56
C GLN A 45 13.72 5.34 12.92
N ALA A 46 14.33 4.55 12.04
CA ALA A 46 15.64 3.95 12.29
C ALA A 46 16.80 4.95 12.25
N HIS A 47 16.68 6.03 11.47
CA HIS A 47 17.80 6.94 11.16
C HIS A 47 17.54 8.43 11.44
N GLY A 48 16.35 8.79 11.93
CA GLY A 48 15.98 10.17 12.27
C GLY A 48 15.52 11.01 11.07
N GLY A 49 14.39 10.65 10.46
CA GLY A 49 13.76 11.41 9.37
C GLY A 49 12.83 12.52 9.87
N ALA A 50 12.91 13.71 9.25
CA ALA A 50 12.09 14.86 9.62
C ALA A 50 10.59 14.70 9.25
N ASP A 51 10.27 13.75 8.39
CA ASP A 51 8.93 13.45 7.87
C ASP A 51 8.23 12.28 8.59
N GLU A 52 8.75 11.80 9.73
CA GLU A 52 8.23 10.62 10.43
C GLU A 52 6.72 10.70 10.72
N GLN A 53 6.25 11.82 11.29
CA GLN A 53 4.84 11.98 11.62
C GLN A 53 3.95 12.01 10.36
N GLU A 54 4.38 12.70 9.31
CA GLU A 54 3.65 12.75 8.03
C GLU A 54 3.57 11.37 7.39
N LEU A 55 4.64 10.57 7.48
CA LEU A 55 4.69 9.20 7.00
C LEU A 55 3.78 8.28 7.82
N LEU A 56 3.75 8.44 9.14
CA LEU A 56 2.85 7.68 10.02
C LEU A 56 1.39 7.97 9.67
N ASP A 57 1.02 9.24 9.53
CA ASP A 57 -0.33 9.65 9.16
C ASP A 57 -0.73 9.09 7.79
N ALA A 58 0.20 9.09 6.82
CA ALA A 58 -0.02 8.51 5.50
C ALA A 58 -0.26 6.99 5.57
N VAL A 59 0.53 6.26 6.36
CA VAL A 59 0.34 4.82 6.56
C VAL A 59 -1.04 4.53 7.16
N VAL A 60 -1.41 5.23 8.23
CA VAL A 60 -2.72 5.09 8.88
C VAL A 60 -3.88 5.38 7.93
N ALA A 61 -3.77 6.42 7.11
CA ALA A 61 -4.80 6.77 6.13
C ALA A 61 -4.97 5.68 5.05
N ILE A 62 -3.89 5.04 4.62
CA ILE A 62 -3.93 3.96 3.64
C ILE A 62 -4.51 2.68 4.26
N GLU A 63 -4.14 2.35 5.50
CA GLU A 63 -4.70 1.21 6.24
C GLU A 63 -6.21 1.36 6.45
N GLU A 64 -6.68 2.56 6.79
CA GLU A 64 -8.11 2.84 6.91
C GLU A 64 -8.84 2.76 5.54
N ALA A 65 -8.16 3.08 4.44
CA ALA A 65 -8.71 2.87 3.10
C ALA A 65 -8.80 1.37 2.75
N LEU A 66 -7.79 0.58 3.08
CA LEU A 66 -7.80 -0.88 2.91
C LEU A 66 -8.90 -1.51 3.75
N ARG A 67 -8.99 -1.16 5.05
CA ARG A 67 -10.02 -1.66 5.97
C ARG A 67 -11.44 -1.41 5.46
N ARG A 68 -11.70 -0.24 4.87
CA ARG A 68 -13.04 0.11 4.37
C ARG A 68 -13.37 -0.48 3.01
N ARG A 69 -12.40 -0.56 2.09
CA ARG A 69 -12.65 -0.94 0.69
C ARG A 69 -12.34 -2.41 0.38
N HIS A 70 -11.42 -3.01 1.11
CA HIS A 70 -10.92 -4.38 0.94
C HIS A 70 -10.76 -5.09 2.30
N PRO A 71 -11.83 -5.23 3.09
CA PRO A 71 -11.75 -5.70 4.48
C PRO A 71 -11.20 -7.14 4.62
N ASP A 72 -11.49 -8.02 3.66
CA ASP A 72 -11.03 -9.40 3.69
C ASP A 72 -9.52 -9.48 3.42
N ASP A 73 -9.03 -8.73 2.42
CA ASP A 73 -7.60 -8.63 2.13
C ASP A 73 -6.84 -7.93 3.26
N PHE A 74 -7.43 -6.89 3.86
CA PHE A 74 -6.86 -6.19 5.00
C PHE A 74 -6.61 -7.13 6.19
N ARG A 75 -7.57 -8.00 6.53
CA ARG A 75 -7.40 -8.99 7.61
C ARG A 75 -6.25 -9.97 7.36
N VAL A 76 -6.03 -10.35 6.10
CA VAL A 76 -4.94 -11.29 5.73
C VAL A 76 -3.57 -10.64 5.94
N ILE A 77 -3.44 -9.34 5.69
CA ILE A 77 -2.15 -8.66 5.73
C ILE A 77 -1.87 -7.97 7.07
N GLU A 78 -2.89 -7.54 7.82
CA GLU A 78 -2.78 -6.71 9.04
C GLU A 78 -1.76 -7.26 10.05
N THR A 79 -1.74 -8.57 10.28
CA THR A 79 -0.82 -9.21 11.24
C THR A 79 0.63 -9.23 10.74
N GLY A 80 0.87 -9.58 9.48
CA GLY A 80 2.23 -9.60 8.90
C GLY A 80 2.83 -8.20 8.79
N LEU A 81 1.96 -7.22 8.61
CA LEU A 81 2.25 -5.79 8.53
C LEU A 81 2.76 -5.19 9.83
N HIS A 82 1.95 -5.31 10.87
CA HIS A 82 2.25 -4.73 12.18
C HIS A 82 3.54 -5.31 12.75
N LEU A 83 3.82 -6.60 12.48
CA LEU A 83 5.06 -7.23 12.89
C LEU A 83 6.30 -6.63 12.21
N LEU A 84 6.22 -6.24 10.94
CA LEU A 84 7.33 -5.58 10.25
C LEU A 84 7.58 -4.15 10.77
N LEU A 85 6.51 -3.39 10.98
CA LEU A 85 6.61 -2.03 11.55
C LEU A 85 7.18 -2.06 12.98
N LEU A 86 6.71 -2.99 13.81
CA LEU A 86 7.18 -3.13 15.20
C LEU A 86 8.65 -3.55 15.30
N GLN A 87 9.10 -4.46 14.41
CA GLN A 87 10.50 -4.89 14.36
C GLN A 87 11.45 -3.76 13.93
N ALA A 88 10.98 -2.88 13.04
CA ALA A 88 11.74 -1.73 12.59
C ALA A 88 11.98 -0.70 13.71
N GLU A 89 10.95 -0.37 14.47
CA GLU A 89 11.03 0.56 15.61
C GLU A 89 12.04 0.10 16.67
N HIS A 90 12.14 -1.21 16.93
CA HIS A 90 13.00 -1.76 17.97
C HIS A 90 14.47 -1.97 17.58
N THR A 91 14.83 -1.86 16.30
CA THR A 91 16.17 -2.21 15.79
C THR A 91 16.96 -1.03 15.25
N GLY A 92 16.39 0.18 15.31
CA GLY A 92 17.04 1.40 14.83
C GLY A 92 18.25 1.80 15.68
N ASP A 93 19.42 1.87 15.05
CA ASP A 93 20.57 2.64 15.54
C ASP A 93 20.78 3.83 14.60
N PRO A 94 20.56 5.07 15.06
CA PRO A 94 20.70 6.27 14.25
C PRO A 94 22.09 6.46 13.63
N LEU A 95 23.13 5.83 14.21
CA LEU A 95 24.50 5.92 13.74
C LEU A 95 24.82 4.91 12.62
N THR A 96 23.99 3.89 12.47
CA THR A 96 24.16 2.88 11.42
C THR A 96 23.69 3.43 10.08
N ARG A 97 24.49 3.30 9.02
CA ARG A 97 24.06 3.69 7.66
C ARG A 97 22.94 2.78 7.18
N ALA A 98 22.00 3.32 6.41
CA ALA A 98 20.88 2.54 5.86
C ALA A 98 21.32 1.28 5.07
N ALA A 99 22.48 1.32 4.39
CA ALA A 99 23.02 0.16 3.67
C ALA A 99 23.44 -1.00 4.60
N ASP A 100 23.83 -0.68 5.83
CA ASP A 100 24.30 -1.65 6.83
C ASP A 100 23.17 -2.07 7.79
N CYS A 101 22.12 -1.25 7.89
CA CYS A 101 20.92 -1.49 8.67
C CYS A 101 20.20 -2.76 8.19
N LEU A 102 20.04 -3.75 9.08
CA LEU A 102 19.38 -5.02 8.78
C LEU A 102 17.92 -4.80 8.34
N THR A 103 17.24 -3.84 8.97
CA THR A 103 15.85 -3.49 8.67
C THR A 103 15.70 -2.91 7.27
N CYS A 104 16.56 -1.96 6.89
CA CYS A 104 16.58 -1.39 5.54
C CYS A 104 16.95 -2.43 4.47
N ARG A 105 17.88 -3.35 4.77
CA ARG A 105 18.21 -4.45 3.84
C ARG A 105 17.04 -5.41 3.63
N ARG A 106 16.35 -5.81 4.71
CA ARG A 106 15.14 -6.65 4.62
C ARG A 106 14.02 -5.98 3.85
N LEU A 107 13.85 -4.66 3.98
CA LEU A 107 12.92 -3.91 3.12
C LEU A 107 13.31 -3.97 1.64
N GLY A 108 14.62 -3.96 1.35
CA GLY A 108 15.15 -4.13 -0.01
C GLY A 108 14.93 -5.53 -0.60
N ASP A 109 14.87 -6.56 0.25
CA ASP A 109 14.57 -7.94 -0.17
C ASP A 109 13.11 -8.12 -0.63
N GLY A 110 12.24 -7.16 -0.30
CA GLY A 110 10.86 -7.10 -0.77
C GLY A 110 9.81 -7.30 0.33
N PRO A 111 8.52 -7.22 -0.04
CA PRO A 111 7.42 -7.32 0.92
C PRO A 111 7.22 -8.74 1.45
N PRO A 112 6.45 -8.93 2.55
CA PRO A 112 6.00 -10.25 2.97
C PRO A 112 5.36 -11.03 1.83
N VAL A 113 5.55 -12.36 1.84
CA VAL A 113 5.02 -13.27 0.81
C VAL A 113 3.51 -13.09 0.58
N THR A 114 2.73 -12.88 1.64
CA THR A 114 1.28 -12.63 1.53
C THR A 114 0.96 -11.36 0.74
N VAL A 115 1.70 -10.27 0.98
CA VAL A 115 1.54 -9.01 0.23
C VAL A 115 2.05 -9.17 -1.20
N ALA A 116 3.19 -9.86 -1.39
CA ALA A 116 3.72 -10.16 -2.71
C ALA A 116 2.72 -10.98 -3.56
N GLN A 117 2.07 -11.97 -2.95
CA GLN A 117 1.03 -12.79 -3.58
C GLN A 117 -0.17 -11.93 -3.99
N LEU A 118 -0.66 -11.04 -3.13
CA LEU A 118 -1.77 -10.15 -3.49
C LEU A 118 -1.40 -9.17 -4.62
N LEU A 119 -0.15 -8.71 -4.66
CA LEU A 119 0.34 -7.87 -5.75
C LEU A 119 0.51 -8.63 -7.07
N GLN A 120 0.78 -9.92 -7.01
CA GLN A 120 1.04 -10.79 -8.16
C GLN A 120 -0.17 -11.62 -8.61
N ALA A 121 -1.20 -11.76 -7.79
CA ALA A 121 -2.35 -12.60 -8.07
C ALA A 121 -3.11 -12.07 -9.30
N GLU A 122 -2.88 -12.63 -10.49
CA GLU A 122 -3.87 -12.57 -11.56
C GLU A 122 -5.00 -13.54 -11.18
N LEU A 123 -6.20 -13.02 -10.91
CA LEU A 123 -7.37 -13.88 -10.73
C LEU A 123 -7.63 -14.67 -12.03
N PRO A 124 -8.01 -15.95 -11.95
CA PRO A 124 -8.30 -16.76 -13.13
C PRO A 124 -9.41 -16.12 -13.95
N ARG A 125 -9.18 -16.05 -15.26
CA ARG A 125 -10.13 -15.54 -16.26
C ARG A 125 -11.41 -16.37 -16.34
#